data_AF-A0A494SXD3-F1
#
_entry.id   AF-A0A494SXD3-F1
#
_cell.length_a   1.000
_cell.length_b   1.000
_cell.length_c   1.000
_cell.angle_alpha   90.00
_cell.angle_beta   90.00
_cell.angle_gamma   90.00
#
_symmetry.space_group_name_H-M   'P 1'
#
loop_
_entity.id
_entity.type
_entity.pdbx_description
1 polymer ?
#
loop_
_entity_poly.entity_id
_entity_poly.type
_entity_poly.pdbx_seq_one_letter_code
_entity_poly.pdbx_strand_id
1 'polypeptide(L)'
;MSTEYNGLDVFGFQFDRFAYEHSWIGRQVGEFMLGPGGGGMLEYQHATVFALPEGGAHEVHGPILAWYLAHGGPYGSLGYPISDEKPTPTGFGRYNLFERGAIGWLPGTGAFTIGGAQEGRDVTPGPDAEAVSAVEAPSSESFLV
;
A
#
# COMPACT_ATOMS: atom_id res chain seq x y z
N MET A 1 -18.06 -34.77 6.87
CA MET A 1 -18.31 -33.32 6.95
C MET A 1 -16.96 -32.65 6.89
N SER A 2 -16.50 -32.38 5.68
CA SER A 2 -15.24 -31.67 5.44
C SER A 2 -15.59 -30.20 5.57
N THR A 3 -15.29 -29.58 6.70
CA THR A 3 -15.33 -28.12 6.78
C THR A 3 -14.22 -27.64 5.85
N GLU A 4 -14.60 -27.26 4.63
CA GLU A 4 -13.76 -26.40 3.80
C GLU A 4 -13.63 -25.10 4.57
N TYR A 5 -12.60 -25.01 5.40
CA TYR A 5 -12.22 -23.75 6.03
C TYR A 5 -11.85 -22.82 4.89
N ASN A 6 -12.78 -21.96 4.50
CA ASN A 6 -12.44 -20.92 3.56
C ASN A 6 -11.47 -19.99 4.30
N GLY A 7 -10.39 -19.56 3.67
CA GLY A 7 -9.43 -18.67 4.34
C GLY A 7 -10.09 -17.40 4.87
N LEU A 8 -11.21 -16.99 4.26
CA LEU A 8 -12.09 -15.95 4.76
C LEU A 8 -12.69 -16.23 6.15
N ASP A 9 -12.96 -17.47 6.56
CA ASP A 9 -13.52 -17.74 7.90
C ASP A 9 -12.49 -17.46 9.01
N VAL A 10 -11.19 -17.60 8.70
CA VAL A 10 -10.10 -17.34 9.63
C VAL A 10 -9.85 -15.84 9.77
N PHE A 11 -9.96 -15.10 8.66
CA PHE A 11 -9.66 -13.66 8.61
C PHE A 11 -10.88 -12.75 8.61
N GLY A 12 -12.09 -13.30 8.48
CA GLY A 12 -13.31 -12.55 8.24
C GLY A 12 -13.56 -11.51 9.32
N PHE A 13 -13.38 -11.88 10.60
CA PHE A 13 -13.51 -10.93 11.70
C PHE A 13 -12.50 -9.77 11.61
N GLN A 14 -11.29 -10.02 11.13
CA GLN A 14 -10.26 -8.99 11.00
C GLN A 14 -10.63 -7.99 9.91
N PHE A 15 -11.05 -8.48 8.74
CA PHE A 15 -11.47 -7.64 7.62
C PHE A 15 -12.77 -6.90 7.91
N ASP A 16 -13.78 -7.57 8.45
CA ASP A 16 -15.08 -6.96 8.76
C ASP A 16 -14.93 -5.86 9.80
N ARG A 17 -14.16 -6.12 10.87
CA ARG A 17 -13.86 -5.12 11.89
C ARG A 17 -13.13 -3.92 11.28
N PHE A 18 -12.11 -4.18 10.47
CA PHE A 18 -11.32 -3.12 9.84
C PHE A 18 -12.20 -2.26 8.92
N ALA A 19 -13.00 -2.87 8.05
CA ALA A 19 -13.90 -2.16 7.15
C ALA A 19 -14.98 -1.36 7.89
N TYR A 20 -15.43 -1.85 9.05
CA TYR A 20 -16.36 -1.12 9.92
C TYR A 20 -15.70 0.12 10.55
N GLU A 21 -14.46 -0.02 11.05
CA GLU A 21 -13.70 1.09 11.65
C GLU A 21 -13.24 2.12 10.59
N HIS A 22 -12.99 1.67 9.36
CA HIS A 22 -12.42 2.45 8.26
C HIS A 22 -13.36 2.52 7.06
N SER A 23 -14.61 2.97 7.29
CA SER A 23 -15.66 3.02 6.25
C SER A 23 -15.28 3.70 4.93
N TRP A 24 -14.26 4.56 4.94
CA TRP A 24 -13.73 5.22 3.75
C TRP A 24 -13.09 4.27 2.73
N ILE A 25 -12.65 3.07 3.12
CA ILE A 25 -12.04 2.09 2.19
C ILE A 25 -13.04 1.56 1.16
N GLY A 26 -14.33 1.73 1.43
CA GLY A 26 -15.43 1.33 0.56
C GLY A 26 -15.75 -0.15 0.68
N ARG A 27 -16.45 -0.69 -0.33
CA ARG A 27 -16.81 -2.12 -0.35
C ARG A 27 -15.64 -3.00 -0.77
N GLN A 28 -15.70 -4.27 -0.39
CA GLN A 28 -14.86 -5.32 -0.96
C GLN A 28 -15.04 -5.39 -2.48
N VAL A 29 -13.93 -5.51 -3.21
CA VAL A 29 -13.93 -5.67 -4.68
C VAL A 29 -13.11 -6.87 -5.14
N GLY A 30 -12.12 -7.29 -4.36
CA GLY A 30 -11.31 -8.47 -4.66
C GLY A 30 -11.73 -9.72 -3.91
N GLU A 31 -11.15 -10.83 -4.34
CA GLU A 31 -11.18 -12.09 -3.59
C GLU A 31 -10.11 -12.08 -2.49
N PHE A 32 -10.38 -12.79 -1.40
CA PHE A 32 -9.38 -13.03 -0.38
C PHE A 32 -8.25 -13.89 -0.92
N MET A 33 -7.03 -13.44 -0.68
CA MET A 33 -5.83 -14.17 -1.05
C MET A 33 -5.02 -14.50 0.20
N LEU A 34 -4.66 -15.77 0.36
CA LEU A 34 -3.70 -16.20 1.37
C LEU A 34 -2.32 -15.64 1.02
N GLY A 35 -1.65 -15.06 2.02
CA GLY A 35 -0.29 -14.57 1.91
C GLY A 35 0.73 -15.48 2.61
N PRO A 36 2.01 -15.11 2.63
CA PRO A 36 3.05 -15.88 3.30
C PRO A 36 2.80 -15.97 4.80
N GLY A 37 3.31 -17.03 5.44
CA GLY A 37 3.22 -17.22 6.89
C GLY A 37 1.80 -17.41 7.44
N GLY A 38 0.81 -17.60 6.56
CA GLY A 38 -0.59 -17.76 6.95
C GLY A 38 -1.31 -16.45 7.21
N GLY A 39 -0.80 -15.29 6.78
CA GLY A 39 -1.61 -14.07 6.70
C GLY A 39 -2.50 -14.06 5.45
N GLY A 40 -3.14 -12.92 5.19
CA GLY A 40 -3.96 -12.78 3.98
C GLY A 40 -4.18 -11.33 3.58
N MET A 41 -4.71 -11.15 2.37
CA MET A 41 -5.00 -9.83 1.82
C MET A 41 -6.36 -9.82 1.14
N LEU A 42 -7.03 -8.68 1.24
CA LEU A 42 -8.33 -8.44 0.64
C LEU A 42 -8.41 -7.04 0.05
N GLU A 43 -8.84 -6.95 -1.21
CA GLU A 43 -8.95 -5.69 -1.93
C GLU A 43 -10.32 -5.03 -1.69
N TYR A 44 -10.27 -3.75 -1.34
CA TYR A 44 -11.40 -2.84 -1.22
C TYR A 44 -11.27 -1.71 -2.24
N GLN A 45 -12.36 -0.98 -2.49
CA GLN A 45 -12.41 0.07 -3.51
C GLN A 45 -11.27 1.10 -3.42
N HIS A 46 -10.85 1.46 -2.21
CA HIS A 46 -9.84 2.50 -2.01
C HIS A 46 -8.57 2.02 -1.30
N ALA A 47 -8.47 0.74 -0.95
CA ALA A 47 -7.32 0.19 -0.24
C ALA A 47 -7.21 -1.32 -0.38
N THR A 48 -6.02 -1.88 -0.14
CA THR A 48 -5.88 -3.30 0.17
C THR A 48 -5.61 -3.44 1.66
N VAL A 49 -6.40 -4.28 2.32
CA VAL A 49 -6.23 -4.60 3.73
C VAL A 49 -5.45 -5.91 3.83
N PHE A 50 -4.44 -5.92 4.68
CA PHE A 50 -3.59 -7.08 4.94
C PHE A 50 -3.80 -7.53 6.38
N ALA A 51 -4.19 -8.78 6.57
CA ALA A 51 -4.35 -9.41 7.87
C ALA A 51 -3.10 -10.21 8.24
N LEU A 52 -2.62 -10.03 9.46
CA LEU A 52 -1.44 -10.71 9.97
C LEU A 52 -1.82 -12.06 10.59
N PRO A 53 -0.94 -13.07 10.51
CA PRO A 53 -1.19 -14.39 11.10
C PRO A 53 -1.29 -14.34 12.64
N GLU A 54 -0.57 -13.42 13.26
CA GLU A 54 -0.58 -13.15 14.70
C GLU A 54 -1.77 -12.30 15.16
N GLY A 55 -2.55 -11.79 14.20
CA GLY A 55 -3.74 -10.96 14.41
C GLY A 55 -3.50 -9.48 14.17
N GLY A 56 -4.57 -8.79 13.79
CA GLY A 56 -4.54 -7.40 13.36
C GLY A 56 -4.59 -7.29 11.84
N ALA A 57 -5.08 -6.15 11.38
CA ALA A 57 -5.17 -5.83 9.97
C ALA A 57 -4.74 -4.39 9.73
N HIS A 58 -4.05 -4.16 8.62
CA HIS A 58 -3.53 -2.85 8.23
C HIS A 58 -3.79 -2.59 6.76
N GLU A 59 -4.18 -1.37 6.44
CA GLU A 59 -4.41 -0.95 5.07
C GLU A 59 -3.18 -0.32 4.44
N VAL A 60 -3.04 -0.57 3.14
CA VAL A 60 -2.13 0.14 2.26
C VAL A 60 -2.92 0.57 1.03
N HIS A 61 -2.76 1.81 0.60
CA HIS A 61 -3.46 2.33 -0.58
C HIS A 61 -2.60 3.27 -1.43
N GLY A 62 -3.17 3.70 -2.54
CA GLY A 62 -2.60 4.73 -3.39
C GLY A 62 -1.17 4.41 -3.89
N PRO A 63 -0.28 5.41 -3.98
CA PRO A 63 1.07 5.22 -4.50
C PRO A 63 1.93 4.27 -3.66
N ILE A 64 1.68 4.20 -2.34
CA ILE A 64 2.42 3.29 -1.44
C ILE A 64 2.05 1.85 -1.78
N LEU A 65 0.76 1.55 -1.96
CA LEU A 65 0.30 0.21 -2.37
C LEU A 65 0.87 -0.18 -3.74
N ALA A 66 0.80 0.72 -4.71
CA ALA A 66 1.32 0.46 -6.05
C ALA A 66 2.81 0.09 -6.02
N TRP A 67 3.61 0.85 -5.27
CA TRP A 67 5.03 0.53 -5.08
C TRP A 67 5.21 -0.80 -4.35
N TYR A 68 4.50 -1.01 -3.26
CA TYR A 68 4.61 -2.22 -2.43
C TYR A 68 4.32 -3.49 -3.23
N LEU A 69 3.23 -3.51 -4.00
CA LEU A 69 2.86 -4.65 -4.84
C LEU A 69 3.87 -4.88 -5.98
N ALA A 70 4.39 -3.80 -6.59
CA ALA A 70 5.43 -3.90 -7.62
C ALA A 70 6.75 -4.49 -7.10
N HIS A 71 7.00 -4.40 -5.78
CA HIS A 71 8.20 -4.94 -5.13
C HIS A 71 7.91 -6.26 -4.38
N GLY A 72 6.88 -6.99 -4.80
CA GLY A 72 6.56 -8.34 -4.30
C GLY A 72 5.58 -8.37 -3.13
N GLY A 73 5.11 -7.21 -2.67
CA GLY A 73 4.12 -7.12 -1.59
C GLY A 73 4.55 -7.91 -0.33
N PRO A 74 3.67 -8.71 0.27
CA PRO A 74 3.99 -9.44 1.50
C PRO A 74 5.03 -10.55 1.28
N TYR A 75 5.20 -11.01 0.04
CA TYR A 75 6.27 -11.95 -0.35
C TYR A 75 7.62 -11.24 -0.58
N GLY A 76 7.61 -9.91 -0.70
CA GLY A 76 8.79 -9.09 -0.94
C GLY A 76 9.64 -8.86 0.31
N SER A 77 10.71 -8.08 0.18
CA SER A 77 11.69 -7.84 1.25
C SER A 77 11.12 -7.08 2.46
N LEU A 78 10.00 -6.37 2.32
CA LEU A 78 9.39 -5.60 3.40
C LEU A 78 8.51 -6.44 4.34
N GLY A 79 7.90 -7.51 3.84
CA GLY A 79 6.93 -8.29 4.60
C GLY A 79 5.59 -7.57 4.75
N TYR A 80 4.76 -7.98 5.71
CA TYR A 80 3.44 -7.40 5.94
C TYR A 80 3.49 -5.95 6.45
N PRO A 81 2.47 -5.13 6.16
CA PRO A 81 2.30 -3.85 6.85
C PRO A 81 2.00 -4.09 8.33
N ILE A 82 2.60 -3.30 9.21
CA ILE A 82 2.36 -3.29 10.66
C ILE A 82 1.73 -1.97 11.12
N SER A 83 1.37 -1.11 10.16
CA SER A 83 0.61 0.09 10.42
C SER A 83 -0.24 0.49 9.23
N ASP A 84 -1.35 1.15 9.56
CA ASP A 84 -2.15 1.98 8.67
C ASP A 84 -1.35 3.14 8.07
N GLU A 85 -1.86 3.78 7.01
CA GLU A 85 -1.15 4.85 6.31
C GLU A 85 -1.23 6.16 7.11
N LYS A 86 -0.08 6.60 7.62
CA LYS A 86 0.03 7.78 8.49
C LYS A 86 0.58 8.99 7.75
N PRO A 87 0.16 10.21 8.10
CA PRO A 87 0.83 11.41 7.63
C PRO A 87 2.23 11.50 8.22
N THR A 88 3.18 11.96 7.41
CA THR A 88 4.52 12.35 7.90
C THR A 88 4.41 13.50 8.92
N PRO A 89 5.38 13.66 9.84
CA PRO A 89 5.33 14.73 10.84
C PRO A 89 5.23 16.14 10.26
N THR A 90 5.72 16.34 9.03
CA THR A 90 5.66 17.61 8.31
C THR A 90 4.33 17.82 7.58
N GLY A 91 3.48 16.78 7.48
CA GLY A 91 2.17 16.82 6.82
C GLY A 91 2.21 16.76 5.28
N PHE A 92 3.39 16.87 4.67
CA PHE A 92 3.53 16.91 3.21
C PHE A 92 3.51 15.54 2.55
N GLY A 93 3.81 14.47 3.28
CA GLY A 93 3.84 13.10 2.78
C GLY A 93 3.04 12.13 3.63
N ARG A 94 2.97 10.88 3.18
CA ARG A 94 2.35 9.75 3.91
C ARG A 94 3.32 8.58 4.01
N TYR A 95 3.12 7.67 4.94
CA TYR A 95 3.96 6.48 5.08
C TYR A 95 3.20 5.32 5.71
N ASN A 96 3.63 4.09 5.39
CA ASN A 96 3.27 2.87 6.09
C ASN A 96 4.54 2.22 6.66
N LEU A 97 4.39 1.59 7.82
CA LEU A 97 5.41 0.73 8.41
C LEU A 97 5.14 -0.72 8.02
N PHE A 98 6.21 -1.46 7.77
CA PHE A 98 6.21 -2.88 7.44
C PHE A 98 7.12 -3.64 8.40
N GLU A 99 6.96 -4.96 8.48
CA GLU A 99 7.74 -5.83 9.37
C GLU A 99 9.26 -5.57 9.29
N ARG A 100 9.76 -5.27 8.08
CA ARG A 100 11.20 -5.11 7.81
C ARG A 100 11.56 -3.76 7.18
N GLY A 101 10.73 -2.74 7.35
CA GLY A 101 11.03 -1.41 6.83
C GLY A 101 9.85 -0.46 6.84
N ALA A 102 9.93 0.58 6.02
CA ALA A 102 8.86 1.53 5.84
C ALA A 102 8.83 2.01 4.39
N ILE A 103 7.65 2.35 3.88
CA ILE A 103 7.50 3.04 2.60
C ILE A 103 6.90 4.40 2.90
N GLY A 104 7.57 5.44 2.42
CA GLY A 104 7.07 6.80 2.40
C GLY A 104 6.59 7.19 1.01
N TRP A 105 5.74 8.19 0.96
CA TRP A 105 5.34 8.89 -0.25
C TRP A 105 5.42 10.39 -0.03
N LEU A 106 5.96 11.11 -1.02
CA LEU A 106 6.00 12.57 -1.06
C LEU A 106 5.48 13.09 -2.40
N PRO A 107 4.78 14.24 -2.41
CA PRO A 107 4.37 14.90 -3.64
C PRO A 107 5.61 15.31 -4.45
N GLY A 108 5.60 14.99 -5.75
CA GLY A 108 6.72 15.24 -6.67
C GLY A 108 7.83 14.18 -6.65
N THR A 109 7.96 13.39 -5.58
CA THR A 109 8.97 12.31 -5.48
C THR A 109 8.38 10.93 -5.75
N GLY A 110 7.12 10.70 -5.39
CA GLY A 110 6.50 9.39 -5.42
C GLY A 110 6.82 8.55 -4.17
N ALA A 111 6.59 7.24 -4.26
CA ALA A 111 6.79 6.31 -3.16
C ALA A 111 8.22 5.76 -3.13
N PHE A 112 8.79 5.61 -1.93
CA PHE A 112 10.17 5.17 -1.71
C PHE A 112 10.32 4.49 -0.35
N THR A 113 11.34 3.65 -0.18
CA THR A 113 11.64 3.01 1.11
C THR A 113 12.32 3.98 2.08
N ILE A 114 11.89 3.96 3.33
CA ILE A 114 12.50 4.72 4.44
C ILE A 114 13.37 3.76 5.24
N GLY A 115 14.68 4.03 5.31
CA GLY A 115 15.63 3.29 6.15
C GLY A 115 16.22 2.01 5.54
N GLY A 116 15.83 1.62 4.33
CA GLY A 116 16.53 0.61 3.54
C GLY A 116 17.59 1.27 2.66
N ALA A 117 18.74 0.62 2.47
CA ALA A 117 19.65 0.97 1.39
C ALA A 117 18.84 1.06 0.09
N GLN A 118 19.13 2.05 -0.75
CA GLN A 118 18.54 2.13 -2.08
C GLN A 118 18.88 0.83 -2.82
N GLU A 119 17.95 -0.13 -2.85
CA GLU A 119 18.08 -1.30 -3.70
C GLU A 119 18.22 -0.75 -5.12
N GLY A 120 19.33 -1.14 -5.76
CA GLY A 120 19.88 -0.62 -7.00
C GLY A 120 18.98 0.27 -7.85
N ARG A 121 19.53 1.44 -8.19
CA ARG A 121 19.17 2.24 -9.35
C ARG A 121 19.41 1.43 -10.64
N ASP A 122 18.61 0.39 -10.85
CA ASP A 122 18.53 -0.44 -12.06
C ASP A 122 17.22 -1.26 -12.08
N VAL A 123 16.11 -0.63 -11.69
CA VAL A 123 14.80 -1.07 -12.17
C VAL A 123 14.62 -0.37 -13.50
N THR A 124 15.06 -1.00 -14.59
CA THR A 124 14.51 -0.68 -15.91
C THR A 124 13.00 -0.88 -15.77
N PRO A 125 12.16 0.17 -15.92
CA PRO A 125 10.72 -0.02 -15.94
C PRO A 125 10.43 -1.09 -16.98
N GLY A 126 9.69 -2.15 -16.61
CA GLY A 126 9.07 -3.00 -17.61
C GLY A 126 8.32 -2.11 -18.61
N PRO A 127 8.27 -2.48 -19.91
CA PRO A 127 7.94 -1.59 -21.03
C PRO A 127 6.54 -0.93 -21.03
N ASP A 128 5.82 -0.96 -19.91
CA ASP A 128 4.40 -0.63 -19.83
C ASP A 128 4.12 0.56 -18.88
N ALA A 129 5.14 1.12 -18.22
CA ALA A 129 5.00 2.31 -17.37
C ALA A 129 5.29 3.61 -18.16
N GLU A 130 4.68 3.78 -19.34
CA GLU A 130 4.72 5.04 -20.07
C GLU A 130 3.42 5.84 -19.87
N ALA A 131 3.62 7.05 -19.34
CA ALA A 131 2.83 8.27 -19.52
C ALA A 131 1.38 8.31 -18.98
N VAL A 132 1.22 8.92 -17.81
CA VAL A 132 0.13 9.90 -17.62
C VAL A 132 0.71 11.30 -17.76
N SER A 133 0.40 11.88 -18.92
CA SER A 133 0.79 13.21 -19.38
C SER A 133 0.05 14.33 -18.65
N ALA A 134 0.81 15.43 -18.44
CA ALA A 134 0.39 16.83 -18.35
C ALA A 134 -0.51 17.31 -17.20
N VAL A 135 0.02 18.30 -16.46
CA VAL A 135 -0.54 19.67 -16.52
C VAL A 135 0.62 20.65 -16.33
N GLU A 136 0.96 21.36 -17.41
CA GLU A 136 1.77 22.58 -17.34
C GLU A 136 0.93 23.68 -16.67
N ALA A 137 1.45 24.26 -15.59
CA ALA A 137 0.91 25.50 -15.04
C ALA A 137 1.54 26.68 -15.80
N PRO A 138 0.76 27.67 -16.28
CA PRO A 138 1.33 28.85 -16.93
C PRO A 138 2.01 29.74 -15.89
N SER A 139 3.32 29.92 -16.02
CA SER A 139 4.10 30.89 -15.25
C SER A 139 3.61 32.31 -15.55
N SER A 140 2.99 32.95 -14.57
CA SER A 140 2.74 34.39 -14.58
C SER A 140 3.84 35.07 -13.76
N GLU A 141 4.86 35.60 -14.41
CA GLU A 141 5.72 36.61 -13.80
C GLU A 141 5.92 37.79 -14.75
N SER A 142 5.31 38.90 -14.35
CA SER A 142 5.57 40.25 -14.83
C SER A 142 6.83 40.78 -14.15
N PHE A 143 7.81 41.30 -14.89
CA PHE A 143 8.68 42.36 -14.36
C PHE A 143 9.24 43.27 -15.45
N LEU A 144 9.38 44.54 -15.06
CA LEU A 144 9.76 45.72 -15.83
C LEU A 144 11.15 45.65 -16.49
N VAL A 145 11.27 46.30 -17.66
CA VAL A 145 12.12 47.51 -17.83
C VAL A 145 11.60 48.37 -18.98
#